data_AF-A0A9P5AAD1-F1
#
_entry.id   AF-A0A9P5AAD1-F1
#
_cell.length_a   1.000
_cell.length_b   1.000
_cell.length_c   1.000
_cell.angle_alpha   90.00
_cell.angle_beta   90.00
_cell.angle_gamma   90.00
#
_symmetry.space_group_name_H-M   'P 1'
#
loop_
_entity.id
_entity.type
_entity.pdbx_description
1 polymer ?
#
loop_
_entity_poly.entity_id
_entity_poly.type
_entity_poly.pdbx_seq_one_letter_code
_entity_poly.pdbx_strand_id
1 'polypeptide(L)'
;MSQEISPGGYHWINKAIESLDPEIDYELMWRLMTCYRSSDFMNNFIYALTFPNFIITTHGCETVWRSDGGKVVKRGAQRVEDTENYNMTWWHYGPSDKRCRDAVDQINNLHASLARRFPGNFSFNEDFVYVTAFSAILMHRFRLRLGLSGFTEKEKIAAHHFWRDMTPLFITGDGNPVHGYPEDFEGCLRFCEDYENETDETNETRKFDARMQYIGLAIFNQFAFRYFPPGLRWFGVSLVKALSLPTTLKALQVEPVNPIFQWLIVFMVGTLMSFAETFLPDPRESFWKKIETLDAEQSKLRKEDIKQSDQAYRSYIEAKWSAPGCPFYRKEM
;
A
#
# COMPACT_ATOMS: atom_id res chain seq x y z
N MET A 1 10.78 24.07 -9.93
CA MET A 1 11.63 23.21 -10.78
C MET A 1 12.36 22.27 -9.83
N SER A 2 12.11 20.96 -9.89
CA SER A 2 12.71 20.02 -8.93
C SER A 2 14.23 20.00 -9.11
N GLN A 3 14.97 20.19 -8.02
CA GLN A 3 16.42 20.03 -8.00
C GLN A 3 16.77 18.62 -8.51
N GLU A 4 17.56 18.53 -9.58
CA GLU A 4 18.06 17.23 -10.06
C GLU A 4 19.30 16.84 -9.27
N ILE A 5 19.22 15.75 -8.50
CA ILE A 5 20.37 15.19 -7.80
C ILE A 5 21.04 14.18 -8.74
N SER A 6 22.32 14.43 -9.04
CA SER A 6 23.14 13.51 -9.82
C SER A 6 23.59 12.32 -8.94
N PRO A 7 23.31 11.06 -9.33
CA PRO A 7 23.76 9.89 -8.58
C PRO A 7 25.29 9.83 -8.50
N GLY A 8 25.86 9.81 -7.28
CA GLY A 8 27.30 9.81 -7.07
C GLY A 8 27.77 8.92 -5.91
N GLY A 9 28.46 7.82 -6.22
CA GLY A 9 29.01 6.88 -5.23
C GLY A 9 28.14 5.64 -4.99
N TYR A 10 28.56 4.80 -4.04
CA TYR A 10 27.94 3.49 -3.76
C TYR A 10 26.63 3.61 -2.97
N HIS A 11 26.62 4.46 -1.94
CA HIS A 11 25.49 4.74 -1.04
C HIS A 11 25.16 6.24 -1.10
N TRP A 12 24.68 6.69 -2.25
CA TRP A 12 24.54 8.12 -2.56
C TRP A 12 23.21 8.71 -2.07
N ILE A 13 22.16 7.90 -1.92
CA ILE A 13 20.82 8.36 -1.57
C ILE A 13 20.81 8.93 -0.15
N ASN A 14 21.41 8.21 0.81
CA ASN A 14 21.45 8.68 2.20
C ASN A 14 22.24 9.99 2.32
N LYS A 15 23.38 10.11 1.61
CA LYS A 15 24.16 11.35 1.56
C LYS A 15 23.38 12.52 0.96
N ALA A 16 22.60 12.24 -0.09
CA ALA A 16 21.72 13.22 -0.69
C ALA A 16 20.66 13.68 0.31
N ILE A 17 19.94 12.76 0.95
CA ILE A 17 18.94 13.05 2.00
C ILE A 17 19.55 13.88 3.13
N GLU A 18 20.75 13.55 3.60
CA GLU A 18 21.45 14.28 4.66
C GLU A 18 21.73 15.75 4.28
N SER A 19 21.98 16.03 2.99
CA SER A 19 22.27 17.38 2.49
C SER A 19 21.05 18.26 2.28
N LEU A 20 19.84 17.68 2.23
CA LEU A 20 18.58 18.38 1.96
C LEU A 20 17.99 19.00 3.22
N ASP A 21 17.19 20.05 3.06
CA ASP A 21 16.41 20.66 4.14
C ASP A 21 14.99 20.08 4.13
N PRO A 22 14.55 19.33 5.15
CA PRO A 22 13.23 18.71 5.16
C PRO A 22 12.06 19.71 5.24
N GLU A 23 12.31 20.97 5.55
CA GLU A 23 11.27 22.03 5.52
C GLU A 23 10.98 22.50 4.08
N ILE A 24 11.97 22.41 3.19
CA ILE A 24 11.93 22.99 1.84
C ILE A 24 11.93 21.90 0.76
N ASP A 25 12.79 20.89 0.91
CA ASP A 25 13.09 19.87 -0.07
C ASP A 25 12.34 18.54 0.17
N TYR A 26 11.28 18.57 0.99
CA TYR A 26 10.56 17.37 1.42
C TYR A 26 10.04 16.51 0.25
N GLU A 27 9.63 17.12 -0.88
CA GLU A 27 9.18 16.37 -2.06
C GLU A 27 10.31 15.54 -2.68
N LEU A 28 11.52 16.10 -2.72
CA LEU A 28 12.70 15.42 -3.25
C LEU A 28 13.20 14.35 -2.27
N MET A 29 13.20 14.64 -0.97
CA MET A 29 13.50 13.65 0.06
C MET A 29 12.52 12.48 -0.02
N TRP A 30 11.21 12.74 -0.12
CA TRP A 30 10.20 11.71 -0.26
C TRP A 30 10.43 10.84 -1.51
N ARG A 31 10.72 11.47 -2.65
CA ARG A 31 11.07 10.76 -3.90
C ARG A 31 12.27 9.85 -3.71
N LEU A 32 13.33 10.31 -3.04
CA LEU A 32 14.53 9.52 -2.76
C LEU A 32 14.21 8.32 -1.84
N MET A 33 13.40 8.55 -0.81
CA MET A 33 13.00 7.53 0.17
C MET A 33 12.10 6.45 -0.44
N THR A 34 11.21 6.81 -1.36
CA THR A 34 10.12 5.92 -1.82
C THR A 34 10.28 5.40 -3.25
N CYS A 35 10.84 6.18 -4.18
CA CYS A 35 10.87 5.80 -5.60
C CYS A 35 12.13 5.03 -6.02
N TYR A 36 13.25 5.21 -5.31
CA TYR A 36 14.53 4.66 -5.75
C TYR A 36 14.70 3.18 -5.38
N ARG A 37 14.39 2.82 -4.13
CA ARG A 37 14.53 1.43 -3.64
C ARG A 37 13.30 0.55 -3.91
N SER A 38 12.39 1.03 -4.76
CA SER A 38 11.15 0.34 -5.15
C SER A 38 11.35 -0.64 -6.31
N SER A 39 10.44 -1.60 -6.42
CA SER A 39 10.40 -2.61 -7.50
C SER A 39 9.00 -3.20 -7.61
N ASP A 40 8.68 -3.88 -8.72
CA ASP A 40 7.39 -4.58 -8.85
C ASP A 40 7.10 -5.51 -7.66
N PHE A 41 8.10 -6.28 -7.21
CA PHE A 41 7.96 -7.16 -6.05
C PHE A 41 7.70 -6.37 -4.77
N MET A 42 8.53 -5.36 -4.47
CA MET A 42 8.42 -4.60 -3.23
C MET A 42 7.11 -3.81 -3.18
N ASN A 43 6.71 -3.20 -4.29
CA ASN A 43 5.45 -2.44 -4.38
C ASN A 43 4.24 -3.35 -4.17
N ASN A 44 4.18 -4.51 -4.85
CA ASN A 44 3.09 -5.46 -4.64
C ASN A 44 3.09 -6.05 -3.22
N PHE A 45 4.28 -6.28 -2.65
CA PHE A 45 4.42 -6.73 -1.26
C PHE A 45 3.90 -5.69 -0.27
N ILE A 46 4.32 -4.43 -0.39
CA ILE A 46 3.82 -3.33 0.44
C ILE A 46 2.31 -3.15 0.25
N TYR A 47 1.80 -3.16 -0.98
CA TYR A 47 0.36 -3.13 -1.25
C TYR A 47 -0.37 -4.25 -0.49
N ALA A 48 0.18 -5.47 -0.49
CA ALA A 48 -0.44 -6.60 0.20
C ALA A 48 -0.43 -6.45 1.72
N LEU A 49 0.53 -5.71 2.29
CA LEU A 49 0.60 -5.39 3.72
C LEU A 49 -0.28 -4.23 4.14
N THR A 50 -0.54 -3.27 3.25
CA THR A 50 -1.15 -1.99 3.62
C THR A 50 -2.59 -1.87 3.18
N PHE A 51 -2.93 -2.30 1.97
CA PHE A 51 -4.28 -2.16 1.44
C PHE A 51 -5.35 -2.78 2.36
N PRO A 52 -5.12 -3.95 3.00
CA PRO A 52 -6.09 -4.50 3.94
C PRO A 52 -6.39 -3.59 5.15
N ASN A 53 -5.46 -2.72 5.55
CA ASN A 53 -5.69 -1.75 6.64
C ASN A 53 -6.73 -0.68 6.24
N PHE A 54 -6.90 -0.43 4.95
CA PHE A 54 -7.81 0.63 4.44
C PHE A 54 -9.22 0.12 4.16
N ILE A 55 -9.51 -1.16 4.42
CA ILE A 55 -10.81 -1.79 4.15
C ILE A 55 -11.46 -2.44 5.37
N ILE A 56 -10.89 -2.23 6.55
CA ILE A 56 -11.41 -2.76 7.83
C ILE A 56 -12.58 -1.91 8.38
N THR A 57 -13.32 -1.26 7.49
CA THR A 57 -14.60 -0.59 7.76
C THR A 57 -15.68 -1.20 6.87
N THR A 58 -16.93 -1.23 7.35
CA THR A 58 -18.06 -1.84 6.63
C THR A 58 -18.27 -1.18 5.27
N HIS A 59 -18.22 0.15 5.19
CA HIS A 59 -18.32 0.90 3.93
C HIS A 59 -17.10 0.72 3.02
N GLY A 60 -15.90 0.62 3.59
CA GLY A 60 -14.67 0.36 2.83
C GLY A 60 -14.70 -1.02 2.16
N CYS A 61 -15.05 -2.07 2.93
CA CYS A 61 -15.11 -3.42 2.40
C CYS A 61 -16.24 -3.60 1.37
N GLU A 62 -17.39 -2.97 1.57
CA GLU A 62 -18.49 -2.99 0.62
C GLU A 62 -18.10 -2.40 -0.74
N THR A 63 -17.44 -1.24 -0.72
CA THR A 63 -17.05 -0.53 -1.93
C THR A 63 -16.03 -1.32 -2.75
N VAL A 64 -15.09 -1.99 -2.07
CA VAL A 64 -14.03 -2.78 -2.71
C VAL A 64 -14.54 -4.14 -3.19
N TRP A 65 -15.31 -4.85 -2.37
CA TRP A 65 -15.89 -6.14 -2.72
C TRP A 65 -16.97 -6.02 -3.79
N ARG A 66 -17.75 -4.93 -3.73
CA ARG A 66 -18.95 -4.71 -4.54
C ARG A 66 -19.94 -5.84 -4.28
N SER A 67 -20.59 -6.35 -5.32
CA SER A 67 -21.49 -7.50 -5.23
C SER A 67 -20.81 -8.84 -5.55
N ASP A 68 -19.60 -8.85 -6.10
CA ASP A 68 -19.07 -9.98 -6.85
C ASP A 68 -17.57 -10.25 -6.67
N GLY A 69 -16.96 -9.69 -5.62
CA GLY A 69 -15.52 -9.76 -5.36
C GLY A 69 -14.71 -8.67 -6.06
N GLY A 70 -15.30 -7.89 -6.96
CA GLY A 70 -14.68 -6.71 -7.54
C GLY A 70 -13.34 -6.98 -8.24
N LYS A 71 -12.45 -5.99 -8.23
CA LYS A 71 -11.13 -6.13 -8.86
C LYS A 71 -10.20 -7.07 -8.06
N VAL A 72 -10.36 -7.20 -6.74
CA VAL A 72 -9.45 -8.02 -5.92
C VAL A 72 -9.49 -9.50 -6.29
N VAL A 73 -10.62 -10.00 -6.79
CA VAL A 73 -10.77 -11.38 -7.30
C VAL A 73 -10.53 -11.44 -8.81
N LYS A 74 -11.14 -10.53 -9.56
CA LYS A 74 -11.25 -10.65 -11.02
C LYS A 74 -10.07 -10.08 -11.79
N ARG A 75 -9.36 -9.12 -11.18
CA ARG A 75 -8.31 -8.29 -11.78
C ARG A 75 -7.27 -7.88 -10.75
N GLY A 76 -6.78 -8.85 -9.98
CA GLY A 76 -5.93 -8.61 -8.81
C GLY A 76 -4.61 -7.94 -9.16
N ALA A 77 -3.91 -8.42 -10.19
CA ALA A 77 -2.67 -7.81 -10.69
C ALA A 77 -2.92 -6.41 -11.27
N GLN A 78 -3.98 -6.22 -12.07
CA GLN A 78 -4.31 -4.90 -12.60
C GLN A 78 -4.70 -3.92 -11.49
N ARG A 79 -5.35 -4.37 -10.41
CA ARG A 79 -5.67 -3.50 -9.28
C ARG A 79 -4.41 -2.95 -8.62
N VAL A 80 -3.42 -3.80 -8.39
CA VAL A 80 -2.14 -3.38 -7.83
C VAL A 80 -1.48 -2.40 -8.80
N GLU A 81 -1.41 -2.74 -10.08
CA GLU A 81 -0.84 -1.87 -11.11
C GLU A 81 -1.49 -0.48 -11.14
N ASP A 82 -2.82 -0.42 -11.15
CA ASP A 82 -3.57 0.84 -11.16
C ASP A 82 -3.22 1.68 -9.93
N THR A 83 -3.18 1.05 -8.75
CA THR A 83 -2.91 1.74 -7.47
C THR A 83 -1.47 2.25 -7.41
N GLU A 84 -0.52 1.39 -7.76
CA GLU A 84 0.91 1.70 -7.72
C GLU A 84 1.29 2.78 -8.73
N ASN A 85 0.65 2.82 -9.90
CA ASN A 85 0.93 3.87 -10.88
C ASN A 85 0.51 5.26 -10.38
N TYR A 86 -0.64 5.38 -9.71
CA TYR A 86 -1.03 6.64 -9.06
C TYR A 86 -0.08 7.00 -7.92
N ASN A 87 0.19 6.07 -7.02
CA ASN A 87 1.11 6.27 -5.90
C ASN A 87 2.49 6.73 -6.37
N MET A 88 3.10 6.04 -7.33
CA MET A 88 4.41 6.38 -7.85
C MET A 88 4.42 7.72 -8.59
N THR A 89 3.32 8.08 -9.28
CA THR A 89 3.17 9.42 -9.87
C THR A 89 3.22 10.49 -8.78
N TRP A 90 2.49 10.30 -7.69
CA TRP A 90 2.48 11.24 -6.56
C TRP A 90 3.84 11.32 -5.90
N TRP A 91 4.42 10.19 -5.53
CA TRP A 91 5.70 10.10 -4.83
C TRP A 91 6.86 10.63 -5.66
N HIS A 92 6.79 10.48 -6.98
CA HIS A 92 7.78 11.06 -7.88
C HIS A 92 7.58 12.56 -7.99
N TYR A 93 6.39 13.05 -8.33
CA TYR A 93 6.21 14.46 -8.71
C TYR A 93 5.98 15.41 -7.54
N GLY A 94 5.33 14.97 -6.46
CA GLY A 94 5.02 15.78 -5.29
C GLY A 94 3.79 16.70 -5.45
N PRO A 95 3.17 17.12 -4.33
CA PRO A 95 1.95 17.94 -4.32
C PRO A 95 2.05 19.30 -5.01
N SER A 96 3.26 19.84 -5.20
CA SER A 96 3.49 21.10 -5.92
C SER A 96 3.40 20.97 -7.45
N ASP A 97 3.58 19.76 -8.00
CA ASP A 97 3.64 19.52 -9.44
C ASP A 97 2.26 19.24 -10.05
N LYS A 98 2.00 19.83 -11.24
CA LYS A 98 0.73 19.67 -11.96
C LYS A 98 0.42 18.20 -12.27
N ARG A 99 1.42 17.38 -12.62
CA ARG A 99 1.21 15.96 -12.97
C ARG A 99 0.69 15.16 -11.79
N CYS A 100 1.17 15.47 -10.58
CA CYS A 100 0.63 14.89 -9.36
C CYS A 100 -0.83 15.30 -9.15
N ARG A 101 -1.14 16.60 -9.26
CA ARG A 101 -2.50 17.14 -9.09
C ARG A 101 -3.48 16.55 -10.11
N ASP A 102 -3.09 16.46 -11.38
CA ASP A 102 -3.88 15.83 -12.44
C ASP A 102 -4.17 14.34 -12.11
N ALA A 103 -3.19 13.64 -11.54
CA ALA A 103 -3.36 12.25 -11.12
C ALA A 103 -4.28 12.12 -9.90
N VAL A 104 -4.21 13.05 -8.94
CA VAL A 104 -5.14 13.13 -7.81
C VAL A 104 -6.57 13.42 -8.30
N ASP A 105 -6.74 14.33 -9.27
CA ASP A 105 -8.05 14.64 -9.86
C ASP A 105 -8.70 13.41 -10.51
N GLN A 106 -7.91 12.54 -11.15
CA GLN A 106 -8.43 11.29 -11.69
C GLN A 106 -8.93 10.34 -10.58
N ILE A 107 -8.23 10.26 -9.45
CA ILE A 107 -8.69 9.48 -8.29
C ILE A 107 -9.92 10.11 -7.65
N ASN A 108 -9.98 11.43 -7.51
CA ASN A 108 -11.18 12.13 -7.03
C ASN A 108 -12.39 11.84 -7.92
N ASN A 109 -12.22 11.85 -9.24
CA ASN A 109 -13.27 11.48 -10.19
C ASN A 109 -13.71 10.01 -10.05
N LEU A 110 -12.76 9.10 -9.82
CA LEU A 110 -13.05 7.69 -9.55
C LEU A 110 -13.84 7.52 -8.25
N HIS A 111 -13.41 8.17 -7.17
CA HIS A 111 -14.10 8.18 -5.87
C HIS A 111 -15.50 8.76 -6.00
N ALA A 112 -15.68 9.89 -6.69
CA ALA A 112 -17.00 10.47 -6.93
C ALA A 112 -17.91 9.52 -7.74
N SER A 113 -17.35 8.81 -8.72
CA SER A 113 -18.09 7.78 -9.46
C SER A 113 -18.50 6.59 -8.61
N LEU A 114 -17.69 6.20 -7.62
CA LEU A 114 -18.02 5.13 -6.69
C LEU A 114 -19.00 5.61 -5.62
N ALA A 115 -18.87 6.84 -5.13
CA ALA A 115 -19.82 7.46 -4.19
C ALA A 115 -21.24 7.53 -4.76
N ARG A 116 -21.41 7.78 -6.06
CA ARG A 116 -22.73 7.68 -6.73
C ARG A 116 -23.33 6.28 -6.70
N ARG A 117 -22.49 5.24 -6.66
CA ARG A 117 -22.92 3.83 -6.63
C ARG A 117 -23.09 3.28 -5.22
N PHE A 118 -22.36 3.86 -4.27
CA PHE A 118 -22.34 3.51 -2.86
C PHE A 118 -22.51 4.80 -2.04
N PRO A 119 -23.73 5.37 -2.01
CA PRO A 119 -23.98 6.63 -1.32
C PRO A 119 -23.58 6.55 0.15
N GLY A 120 -22.88 7.56 0.67
CA GLY A 120 -22.39 7.61 2.05
C GLY A 120 -20.99 7.02 2.25
N ASN A 121 -20.58 6.01 1.47
CA ASN A 121 -19.34 5.26 1.72
C ASN A 121 -18.03 6.05 1.56
N PHE A 122 -18.07 7.28 1.04
CA PHE A 122 -16.91 8.16 0.86
C PHE A 122 -16.98 9.43 1.73
N SER A 123 -17.93 9.53 2.66
CA SER A 123 -18.18 10.74 3.45
C SER A 123 -17.38 10.78 4.76
N PHE A 124 -16.66 9.70 5.09
CA PHE A 124 -15.86 9.53 6.29
C PHE A 124 -14.48 10.17 6.10
N ASN A 125 -14.29 11.42 6.56
CA ASN A 125 -13.04 12.16 6.39
C ASN A 125 -11.84 11.43 7.02
N GLU A 126 -12.06 10.81 8.18
CA GLU A 126 -11.07 10.06 8.95
C GLU A 126 -10.45 8.89 8.17
N ASP A 127 -11.18 8.27 7.23
CA ASP A 127 -10.62 7.21 6.37
C ASP A 127 -9.54 7.77 5.43
N PHE A 128 -9.76 8.97 4.89
CA PHE A 128 -8.79 9.64 4.03
C PHE A 128 -7.59 10.15 4.84
N VAL A 129 -7.85 10.70 6.03
CA VAL A 129 -6.78 11.09 6.96
C VAL A 129 -5.96 9.87 7.37
N TYR A 130 -6.60 8.72 7.62
CA TYR A 130 -5.90 7.48 7.93
C TYR A 130 -5.01 7.02 6.79
N VAL A 131 -5.51 6.97 5.55
CA VAL A 131 -4.68 6.56 4.40
C VAL A 131 -3.45 7.47 4.24
N THR A 132 -3.62 8.79 4.38
CA THR A 132 -2.52 9.76 4.20
C THR A 132 -1.54 9.76 5.37
N ALA A 133 -2.02 9.72 6.62
CA ALA A 133 -1.19 9.64 7.82
C ALA A 133 -0.43 8.31 7.89
N PHE A 134 -1.11 7.20 7.58
CA PHE A 134 -0.51 5.88 7.50
C PHE A 134 0.59 5.83 6.44
N SER A 135 0.36 6.45 5.28
CA SER A 135 1.37 6.50 4.21
C SER A 135 2.64 7.23 4.62
N ALA A 136 2.55 8.30 5.42
CA ALA A 136 3.72 9.02 5.94
C ALA A 136 4.57 8.14 6.87
N ILE A 137 3.94 7.35 7.74
CA ILE A 137 4.61 6.59 8.80
C ILE A 137 4.93 5.13 8.42
N LEU A 138 4.38 4.64 7.30
CA LEU A 138 4.41 3.23 6.90
C LEU A 138 5.81 2.62 6.97
N MET A 139 6.76 3.20 6.23
CA MET A 139 8.11 2.63 6.14
C MET A 139 8.88 2.76 7.44
N HIS A 140 8.62 3.81 8.24
CA HIS A 140 9.16 3.91 9.59
C HIS A 140 8.68 2.74 10.48
N ARG A 141 7.36 2.54 10.59
CA ARG A 141 6.77 1.44 11.39
C ARG A 141 7.19 0.07 10.88
N PHE A 142 7.24 -0.12 9.56
CA PHE A 142 7.67 -1.39 8.96
C PHE A 142 9.11 -1.74 9.32
N ARG A 143 10.03 -0.77 9.20
CA ARG A 143 11.44 -0.95 9.57
C ARG A 143 11.61 -1.31 11.05
N LEU A 144 10.94 -0.58 11.94
CA LEU A 144 10.98 -0.86 13.38
C LEU A 144 10.48 -2.27 13.70
N ARG A 145 9.40 -2.73 13.06
CA ARG A 145 8.88 -4.10 13.23
C ARG A 145 9.85 -5.19 12.77
N LEU A 146 10.75 -4.87 11.84
CA LEU A 146 11.81 -5.75 11.37
C LEU A 146 13.09 -5.69 12.23
N GLY A 147 13.11 -4.88 13.29
CA GLY A 147 14.30 -4.64 14.12
C GLY A 147 15.34 -3.74 13.45
N LEU A 148 14.95 -3.01 12.40
CA LEU A 148 15.80 -2.03 11.72
C LEU A 148 15.60 -0.64 12.31
N SER A 149 16.54 0.26 12.04
CA SER A 149 16.34 1.69 12.36
C SER A 149 15.21 2.25 11.50
N GLY A 150 14.29 2.99 12.14
CA GLY A 150 13.26 3.75 11.43
C GLY A 150 13.83 4.98 10.71
N PHE A 151 12.94 5.86 10.26
CA PHE A 151 13.31 7.17 9.74
C PHE A 151 14.08 8.02 10.75
N THR A 152 15.09 8.73 10.26
CA THR A 152 15.75 9.87 10.92
C THR A 152 14.77 11.03 11.11
N GLU A 153 15.11 12.01 11.96
CA GLU A 153 14.25 13.18 12.18
C GLU A 153 14.00 13.99 10.90
N LYS A 154 15.01 14.15 10.03
CA LYS A 154 14.81 14.79 8.72
C LYS A 154 13.80 14.03 7.85
N GLU A 155 13.93 12.71 7.78
CA GLU A 155 13.02 11.86 7.00
C GLU A 155 11.59 11.87 7.57
N LYS A 156 11.42 11.93 8.89
CA LYS A 156 10.10 12.09 9.53
C LYS A 156 9.44 13.42 9.13
N ILE A 157 10.17 14.53 9.21
CA ILE A 157 9.66 15.86 8.82
C ILE A 157 9.28 15.86 7.33
N ALA A 158 10.16 15.35 6.46
CA ALA A 158 9.88 15.29 5.03
C ALA A 158 8.65 14.42 4.69
N ALA A 159 8.53 13.26 5.35
CA ALA A 159 7.38 12.37 5.22
C ALA A 159 6.07 13.05 5.63
N HIS A 160 6.09 13.74 6.77
CA HIS A 160 4.93 14.48 7.26
C HIS A 160 4.53 15.61 6.31
N HIS A 161 5.48 16.46 5.89
CA HIS A 161 5.19 17.58 4.98
C HIS A 161 4.66 17.14 3.63
N PHE A 162 5.23 16.08 3.07
CA PHE A 162 4.75 15.52 1.82
C PHE A 162 3.26 15.18 1.90
N TRP A 163 2.87 14.44 2.95
CA TRP A 163 1.48 14.00 3.09
C TRP A 163 0.55 15.09 3.63
N ARG A 164 1.04 16.02 4.44
CA ARG A 164 0.31 17.25 4.83
C ARG A 164 -0.17 18.00 3.60
N ASP A 165 0.71 18.17 2.62
CA ASP A 165 0.41 18.96 1.42
C ASP A 165 -0.34 18.15 0.34
N MET A 166 -0.22 16.81 0.36
CA MET A 166 -1.05 15.92 -0.46
C MET A 166 -2.50 15.82 0.04
N THR A 167 -2.71 15.78 1.36
CA THR A 167 -4.02 15.53 1.98
C THR A 167 -5.14 16.41 1.44
N PRO A 168 -5.02 17.75 1.41
CA PRO A 168 -6.10 18.63 0.95
C PRO A 168 -6.36 18.54 -0.57
N LEU A 169 -5.55 17.80 -1.34
CA LEU A 169 -5.82 17.55 -2.76
C LEU A 169 -6.90 16.47 -2.96
N PHE A 170 -7.12 15.62 -1.96
CA PHE A 170 -8.17 14.59 -2.02
C PHE A 170 -9.52 15.17 -1.62
N ILE A 171 -10.58 14.68 -2.27
CA ILE A 171 -11.96 15.15 -2.08
C ILE A 171 -12.83 14.02 -1.52
N THR A 172 -13.58 14.31 -0.45
CA THR A 172 -14.54 13.37 0.14
C THR A 172 -15.80 13.25 -0.73
N GLY A 173 -16.65 12.26 -0.42
CA GLY A 173 -17.92 12.03 -1.11
C GLY A 173 -18.86 13.25 -1.10
N ASP A 174 -18.72 14.13 -0.11
CA ASP A 174 -19.50 15.36 0.05
C ASP A 174 -18.95 16.54 -0.78
N GLY A 175 -17.85 16.33 -1.52
CA GLY A 175 -17.23 17.36 -2.35
C GLY A 175 -16.29 18.30 -1.59
N ASN A 176 -16.00 18.03 -0.31
CA ASN A 176 -15.10 18.82 0.50
C ASN A 176 -13.66 18.29 0.43
N PRO A 177 -12.64 19.17 0.44
CA PRO A 177 -11.25 18.75 0.68
C PRO A 177 -11.10 17.99 2.00
N VAL A 178 -10.26 16.96 1.99
CA VAL A 178 -9.88 16.24 3.21
C VAL A 178 -9.14 17.21 4.14
N HIS A 179 -9.47 17.16 5.42
CA HIS A 179 -8.96 18.08 6.43
C HIS A 179 -8.61 17.35 7.73
N GLY A 180 -7.96 18.04 8.67
CA GLY A 180 -7.59 17.47 9.97
C GLY A 180 -6.39 16.52 9.92
N TYR A 181 -5.48 16.71 8.96
CA TYR A 181 -4.21 15.99 8.97
C TYR A 181 -3.41 16.30 10.26
N PRO A 182 -2.78 15.31 10.91
CA PRO A 182 -2.05 15.53 12.17
C PRO A 182 -0.95 16.59 12.06
N GLU A 183 -0.68 17.28 13.17
CA GLU A 183 0.23 18.46 13.19
C GLU A 183 1.71 18.10 12.93
N ASP A 184 2.12 16.89 13.29
CA ASP A 184 3.49 16.38 13.13
C ASP A 184 3.53 14.86 12.88
N PHE A 185 4.73 14.32 12.62
CA PHE A 185 4.93 12.89 12.34
C PHE A 185 4.49 11.99 13.50
N GLU A 186 4.74 12.42 14.74
CA GLU A 186 4.34 11.68 15.94
C GLU A 186 2.81 11.72 16.14
N GLY A 187 2.16 12.79 15.70
CA GLY A 187 0.71 12.91 15.58
C GLY A 187 0.14 11.93 14.58
N CYS A 188 0.81 11.72 13.43
CA CYS A 188 0.43 10.66 12.49
C CYS A 188 0.53 9.26 13.13
N LEU A 189 1.58 9.01 13.93
CA LEU A 189 1.73 7.75 14.67
C LEU A 189 0.56 7.54 15.64
N ARG A 190 0.28 8.51 16.51
CA ARG A 190 -0.82 8.44 17.48
C ARG A 190 -2.18 8.26 16.79
N PHE A 191 -2.45 9.09 15.77
CA PHE A 191 -3.71 9.00 15.02
C PHE A 191 -3.91 7.62 14.40
N CYS A 192 -2.88 7.06 13.76
CA CYS A 192 -2.99 5.73 13.16
C CYS A 192 -3.15 4.63 14.21
N GLU A 193 -2.44 4.72 15.35
CA GLU A 193 -2.60 3.78 16.44
C GLU A 193 -4.01 3.83 17.05
N ASP A 194 -4.56 5.01 17.28
CA ASP A 194 -5.92 5.19 17.79
C ASP A 194 -6.95 4.62 16.81
N TYR A 195 -6.85 4.99 15.53
CA TYR A 195 -7.75 4.52 14.46
C TYR A 195 -7.68 3.00 14.29
N GLU A 196 -6.48 2.40 14.34
CA GLU A 196 -6.28 0.95 14.19
C GLU A 196 -6.76 0.12 15.38
N ASN A 197 -6.87 0.73 16.57
CA ASN A 197 -7.33 0.06 17.78
C ASN A 197 -8.85 0.17 18.00
N GLU A 198 -9.57 0.90 17.15
CA GLU A 198 -11.03 0.92 17.18
C GLU A 198 -11.62 -0.48 16.97
N THR A 199 -12.67 -0.79 17.73
CA THR A 199 -13.40 -2.05 17.66
C THR A 199 -14.87 -1.81 17.32
N ASP A 200 -15.62 -2.89 17.10
CA ASP A 200 -17.07 -2.82 16.92
C ASP A 200 -17.81 -2.33 18.18
N GLU A 201 -17.19 -2.41 19.35
CA GLU A 201 -17.69 -1.83 20.60
C GLU A 201 -17.52 -0.30 20.63
N THR A 202 -16.46 0.24 20.01
CA THR A 202 -16.15 1.68 20.04
C THR A 202 -16.62 2.42 18.79
N ASN A 203 -16.76 1.73 17.66
CA ASN A 203 -17.13 2.32 16.37
C ASN A 203 -17.94 1.31 15.54
N GLU A 204 -19.20 1.64 15.24
CA GLU A 204 -20.10 0.75 14.49
C GLU A 204 -19.58 0.40 13.08
N THR A 205 -18.78 1.29 12.48
CA THR A 205 -18.19 1.06 11.15
C THR A 205 -17.16 -0.07 11.17
N ARG A 206 -16.65 -0.46 12.35
CA ARG A 206 -15.70 -1.57 12.56
C ARG A 206 -16.35 -2.93 12.73
N LYS A 207 -17.69 -3.00 12.70
CA LYS A 207 -18.40 -4.27 12.77
C LYS A 207 -17.90 -5.23 11.69
N PHE A 208 -17.62 -6.46 12.10
CA PHE A 208 -17.12 -7.48 11.18
C PHE A 208 -18.09 -7.72 10.03
N ASP A 209 -17.53 -7.72 8.82
CA ASP A 209 -18.18 -8.14 7.59
C ASP A 209 -17.32 -9.19 6.90
N ALA A 210 -17.91 -10.32 6.51
CA ALA A 210 -17.20 -11.41 5.85
C ALA A 210 -16.45 -10.95 4.58
N ARG A 211 -16.94 -9.91 3.90
CA ARG A 211 -16.26 -9.29 2.75
C ARG A 211 -14.86 -8.80 3.10
N MET A 212 -14.63 -8.30 4.33
CA MET A 212 -13.31 -7.86 4.81
C MET A 212 -12.31 -9.01 4.74
N GLN A 213 -12.66 -10.14 5.36
CA GLN A 213 -11.84 -11.36 5.35
C GLN A 213 -11.54 -11.82 3.92
N TYR A 214 -12.54 -11.75 3.03
CA TYR A 214 -12.41 -12.21 1.65
C TYR A 214 -11.47 -11.31 0.84
N ILE A 215 -11.57 -9.99 1.02
CA ILE A 215 -10.67 -9.03 0.39
C ILE A 215 -9.24 -9.27 0.87
N GLY A 216 -9.02 -9.35 2.19
CA GLY A 216 -7.69 -9.55 2.78
C GLY A 216 -7.03 -10.83 2.25
N LEU A 217 -7.75 -11.94 2.27
CA LEU A 217 -7.22 -13.21 1.78
C LEU A 217 -7.05 -13.24 0.26
N ALA A 218 -7.91 -12.58 -0.52
CA ALA A 218 -7.68 -12.42 -1.96
C ALA A 218 -6.34 -11.72 -2.22
N ILE A 219 -6.08 -10.59 -1.55
CA ILE A 219 -4.86 -9.81 -1.71
C ILE A 219 -3.62 -10.62 -1.30
N PHE A 220 -3.65 -11.30 -0.14
CA PHE A 220 -2.53 -12.14 0.30
C PHE A 220 -2.23 -13.26 -0.70
N ASN A 221 -3.28 -13.90 -1.23
CA ASN A 221 -3.13 -14.95 -2.25
C ASN A 221 -2.67 -14.39 -3.60
N GLN A 222 -3.04 -13.15 -3.97
CA GLN A 222 -2.62 -12.53 -5.22
C GLN A 222 -1.10 -12.29 -5.22
N PHE A 223 -0.56 -11.72 -4.14
CA PHE A 223 0.88 -11.55 -3.96
C PHE A 223 1.60 -12.91 -4.05
N ALA A 224 1.13 -13.88 -3.26
CA ALA A 224 1.73 -15.21 -3.25
C ALA A 224 1.66 -15.89 -4.63
N PHE A 225 0.55 -15.76 -5.34
CA PHE A 225 0.36 -16.34 -6.66
C PHE A 225 1.33 -15.75 -7.69
N ARG A 226 1.56 -14.44 -7.63
CA ARG A 226 2.40 -13.71 -8.59
C ARG A 226 3.89 -14.00 -8.43
N TYR A 227 4.37 -14.12 -7.19
CA TYR A 227 5.82 -14.20 -6.92
C TYR A 227 6.31 -15.54 -6.39
N PHE A 228 5.42 -16.46 -6.02
CA PHE A 228 5.81 -17.78 -5.53
C PHE A 228 5.30 -18.90 -6.45
N PRO A 229 6.14 -19.89 -6.77
CA PRO A 229 5.72 -21.06 -7.54
C PRO A 229 4.64 -21.84 -6.77
N PRO A 230 3.79 -22.65 -7.45
CA PRO A 230 2.64 -23.32 -6.84
C PRO A 230 2.89 -23.99 -5.47
N GLY A 231 4.02 -24.67 -5.30
CA GLY A 231 4.39 -25.35 -4.05
C GLY A 231 4.82 -24.43 -2.89
N LEU A 232 5.13 -23.16 -3.16
CA LEU A 232 5.58 -22.18 -2.17
C LEU A 232 4.57 -21.05 -1.92
N ARG A 233 3.39 -21.10 -2.54
CA ARG A 233 2.36 -20.05 -2.35
C ARG A 233 1.85 -19.96 -0.91
N TRP A 234 1.82 -21.07 -0.18
CA TRP A 234 1.48 -21.06 1.25
C TRP A 234 2.49 -20.22 2.06
N PHE A 235 3.77 -20.26 1.67
CA PHE A 235 4.82 -19.46 2.28
C PHE A 235 4.65 -17.98 1.92
N GLY A 236 4.37 -17.65 0.66
CA GLY A 236 4.06 -16.28 0.24
C GLY A 236 2.88 -15.66 1.02
N VAL A 237 1.81 -16.42 1.25
CA VAL A 237 0.69 -15.96 2.10
C VAL A 237 1.14 -15.77 3.55
N SER A 238 1.92 -16.71 4.09
CA SER A 238 2.43 -16.65 5.45
C SER A 238 3.37 -15.46 5.67
N LEU A 239 4.18 -15.12 4.67
CA LEU A 239 5.07 -13.96 4.66
C LEU A 239 4.28 -12.67 4.86
N VAL A 240 3.21 -12.46 4.06
CA VAL A 240 2.36 -11.27 4.19
C VAL A 240 1.63 -11.25 5.52
N LYS A 241 1.06 -12.39 5.96
CA LYS A 241 0.39 -12.49 7.26
C LYS A 241 1.33 -12.15 8.42
N ALA A 242 2.52 -12.72 8.45
CA ALA A 242 3.51 -12.51 9.50
C ALA A 242 3.91 -11.04 9.68
N LEU A 243 3.82 -10.27 8.59
CA LEU A 243 4.26 -8.87 8.52
C LEU A 243 3.08 -7.89 8.45
N SER A 244 1.83 -8.38 8.46
CA SER A 244 0.63 -7.56 8.61
C SER A 244 0.50 -7.04 10.04
N LEU A 245 -0.30 -5.99 10.26
CA LEU A 245 -0.59 -5.52 11.61
C LEU A 245 -1.47 -6.53 12.35
N PRO A 246 -1.23 -6.80 13.64
CA PRO A 246 -2.10 -7.67 14.43
C PRO A 246 -3.55 -7.20 14.48
N THR A 247 -3.77 -5.88 14.58
CA THR A 247 -5.08 -5.23 14.55
C THR A 247 -5.81 -5.51 13.24
N THR A 248 -5.13 -5.38 12.11
CA THR A 248 -5.67 -5.72 10.79
C THR A 248 -6.03 -7.20 10.69
N LEU A 249 -5.14 -8.12 11.07
CA LEU A 249 -5.47 -9.56 11.03
C LEU A 249 -6.68 -9.90 11.90
N LYS A 250 -6.78 -9.28 13.09
CA LYS A 250 -7.94 -9.42 13.98
C LYS A 250 -9.22 -8.90 13.33
N ALA A 251 -9.20 -7.69 12.76
CA ALA A 251 -10.36 -7.09 12.08
C ALA A 251 -10.81 -7.93 10.87
N LEU A 252 -9.86 -8.50 10.13
CA LEU A 252 -10.14 -9.41 9.01
C LEU A 252 -10.57 -10.82 9.46
N GLN A 253 -10.51 -11.14 10.77
CA GLN A 253 -10.63 -12.50 11.30
C GLN A 253 -9.72 -13.51 10.57
N VAL A 254 -8.49 -13.11 10.26
CA VAL A 254 -7.48 -13.99 9.68
C VAL A 254 -6.56 -14.45 10.80
N GLU A 255 -6.49 -15.76 11.02
CA GLU A 255 -5.60 -16.33 12.03
C GLU A 255 -4.16 -15.89 11.77
N PRO A 256 -3.41 -15.44 12.79
CA PRO A 256 -1.99 -15.14 12.62
C PRO A 256 -1.19 -16.40 12.24
N VAL A 257 0.04 -16.21 11.78
CA VAL A 257 0.95 -17.36 11.61
C VAL A 257 1.43 -17.83 12.99
N ASN A 258 1.95 -19.05 13.07
CA ASN A 258 2.58 -19.53 14.31
C ASN A 258 3.66 -18.53 14.79
N PRO A 259 3.72 -18.16 16.09
CA PRO A 259 4.63 -17.11 16.58
C PRO A 259 6.12 -17.37 16.31
N ILE A 260 6.57 -18.64 16.37
CA ILE A 260 7.97 -18.99 16.07
C ILE A 260 8.25 -18.77 14.59
N PHE A 261 7.29 -19.16 13.74
CA PHE A 261 7.41 -18.95 12.31
C PHE A 261 7.31 -17.47 11.92
N GLN A 262 6.47 -16.69 12.62
CA GLN A 262 6.42 -15.23 12.49
C GLN A 262 7.78 -14.62 12.80
N TRP A 263 8.37 -14.99 13.93
CA TRP A 263 9.69 -14.52 14.34
C TRP A 263 10.75 -14.85 13.29
N LEU A 264 10.74 -16.08 12.74
CA LEU A 264 11.67 -16.49 11.68
C LEU A 264 11.50 -15.63 10.42
N ILE A 265 10.27 -15.35 10.01
CA ILE A 265 9.97 -14.49 8.86
C ILE A 265 10.46 -13.06 9.10
N VAL A 266 10.15 -12.48 10.26
CA VAL A 266 10.57 -11.13 10.64
C VAL A 266 12.10 -11.04 10.64
N PHE A 267 12.77 -12.00 11.27
CA PHE A 267 14.23 -12.07 11.30
C PHE A 267 14.82 -12.18 9.90
N MET A 268 14.30 -13.07 9.06
CA MET A 268 14.78 -13.27 7.69
C MET A 268 14.60 -11.99 6.85
N VAL A 269 13.41 -11.36 6.87
CA VAL A 269 13.16 -10.15 6.08
C VAL A 269 14.00 -8.97 6.59
N GLY A 270 14.09 -8.78 7.91
CA GLY A 270 14.96 -7.76 8.51
C GLY A 270 16.42 -7.97 8.13
N THR A 271 16.91 -9.20 8.18
CA THR A 271 18.29 -9.54 7.77
C THR A 271 18.51 -9.26 6.28
N LEU A 272 17.59 -9.66 5.40
CA LEU A 272 17.71 -9.42 3.96
C LEU A 272 17.71 -7.92 3.62
N MET A 273 16.84 -7.13 4.28
CA MET A 273 16.82 -5.67 4.09
C MET A 273 18.08 -5.01 4.63
N SER A 274 18.53 -5.38 5.83
CA SER A 274 19.79 -4.88 6.40
C SER A 274 20.99 -5.22 5.51
N PHE A 275 21.04 -6.45 4.99
CA PHE A 275 22.09 -6.88 4.07
C PHE A 275 22.04 -6.05 2.77
N ALA A 276 20.86 -5.88 2.17
CA ALA A 276 20.69 -5.09 0.97
C ALA A 276 21.15 -3.64 1.15
N GLU A 277 20.76 -2.99 2.26
CA GLU A 277 21.14 -1.60 2.56
C GLU A 277 22.64 -1.44 2.84
N THR A 278 23.28 -2.46 3.43
CA THR A 278 24.70 -2.39 3.76
C THR A 278 25.58 -2.68 2.55
N PHE A 279 25.20 -3.67 1.73
CA PHE A 279 26.08 -4.30 0.75
C PHE A 279 25.63 -4.19 -0.70
N LEU A 280 24.44 -3.67 -1.01
CA LEU A 280 24.05 -3.40 -2.40
C LEU A 280 24.16 -1.91 -2.70
N PRO A 281 24.56 -1.53 -3.93
CA PRO A 281 24.65 -0.13 -4.29
C PRO A 281 23.25 0.48 -4.40
N ASP A 282 23.14 1.76 -4.03
CA ASP A 282 21.94 2.53 -4.29
C ASP A 282 21.65 2.59 -5.80
N PRO A 283 20.38 2.40 -6.22
CA PRO A 283 20.03 2.46 -7.62
C PRO A 283 20.28 3.86 -8.19
N ARG A 284 20.73 3.93 -9.45
CA ARG A 284 21.00 5.21 -10.13
C ARG A 284 19.74 5.86 -10.70
N GLU A 285 18.72 5.07 -10.96
CA GLU A 285 17.44 5.54 -11.51
C GLU A 285 16.30 5.00 -10.67
N SER A 286 15.29 5.85 -10.45
CA SER A 286 14.08 5.45 -9.74
C SER A 286 13.29 4.40 -10.53
N PHE A 287 12.55 3.57 -9.80
CA PHE A 287 11.66 2.58 -10.42
C PHE A 287 10.62 3.25 -11.32
N TRP A 288 10.05 4.38 -10.90
CA TRP A 288 9.09 5.15 -11.70
C TRP A 288 9.66 5.54 -13.06
N LYS A 289 10.89 6.08 -13.09
CA LYS A 289 11.52 6.49 -14.34
C LYS A 289 11.60 5.33 -15.34
N LYS A 290 11.91 4.13 -14.87
CA LYS A 290 11.94 2.92 -15.72
C LYS A 290 10.58 2.60 -16.32
N ILE A 291 9.50 2.76 -15.54
CA ILE A 291 8.13 2.50 -15.98
C ILE A 291 7.64 3.58 -16.95
N GLU A 292 7.93 4.85 -16.67
CA GLU A 292 7.52 5.98 -17.49
C GLU A 292 8.24 6.01 -18.86
N THR A 293 9.48 5.50 -18.92
CA THR A 293 10.26 5.44 -20.16
C THR A 293 10.12 4.12 -20.93
N LEU A 294 9.19 3.24 -20.56
CA LEU A 294 8.93 2.03 -21.33
C LEU A 294 8.49 2.40 -22.76
N ASP A 295 9.07 1.75 -23.74
CA ASP A 295 8.62 1.89 -25.12
C ASP A 295 7.23 1.25 -25.34
N ALA A 296 6.63 1.48 -26.50
CA ALA A 296 5.30 1.00 -26.82
C ALA A 296 5.19 -0.53 -26.80
N GLU A 297 6.25 -1.26 -27.17
CA GLU A 297 6.27 -2.73 -27.18
C GLU A 297 6.34 -3.25 -25.75
N GLN A 298 7.26 -2.73 -24.93
CA GLN A 298 7.39 -3.09 -23.52
C GLN A 298 6.14 -2.76 -22.72
N SER A 299 5.52 -1.60 -22.95
CA SER A 299 4.25 -1.22 -22.34
C SER A 299 3.13 -2.21 -22.70
N LYS A 300 3.10 -2.67 -23.96
CA LYS A 300 2.14 -3.69 -24.42
C LYS A 300 2.39 -5.04 -23.74
N LEU A 301 3.65 -5.50 -23.70
CA LEU A 301 4.03 -6.75 -23.05
C LEU A 301 3.66 -6.75 -21.56
N ARG A 302 3.91 -5.64 -20.85
CA ARG A 302 3.50 -5.50 -19.43
C ARG A 302 1.99 -5.63 -19.25
N LYS A 303 1.19 -4.99 -20.11
CA LYS A 303 -0.28 -5.08 -20.07
C LYS A 303 -0.77 -6.50 -20.36
N GLU A 304 -0.12 -7.19 -21.29
CA GLU A 304 -0.44 -8.59 -21.62
C GLU A 304 -0.09 -9.54 -20.47
N ASP A 305 1.08 -9.38 -19.84
CA ASP A 305 1.49 -10.14 -18.65
C ASP A 305 0.49 -9.96 -17.49
N ILE A 306 0.09 -8.72 -17.19
CA ILE A 306 -0.90 -8.43 -16.15
C ILE A 306 -2.24 -9.12 -16.46
N LYS A 307 -2.70 -9.04 -17.71
CA LYS A 307 -3.96 -9.67 -18.14
C LYS A 307 -3.90 -11.20 -18.02
N GLN A 308 -2.79 -11.82 -18.43
CA GLN A 308 -2.60 -13.26 -18.31
C GLN A 308 -2.52 -13.68 -16.84
N SER A 309 -1.79 -12.93 -16.01
CA SER A 309 -1.70 -13.13 -14.57
C SER A 309 -3.07 -13.07 -13.91
N ASP A 310 -3.90 -12.08 -14.26
CA ASP A 310 -5.27 -11.92 -13.74
C ASP A 310 -6.18 -13.10 -14.11
N GLN A 311 -6.12 -13.57 -15.36
CA GLN A 311 -6.89 -14.73 -15.79
C GLN A 311 -6.48 -16.00 -15.02
N ALA A 312 -5.18 -16.23 -14.88
CA ALA A 312 -4.65 -17.40 -14.17
C ALA A 312 -4.94 -17.32 -12.66
N TYR A 313 -4.78 -16.15 -12.05
CA TYR A 313 -5.08 -15.91 -10.65
C TYR A 313 -6.56 -16.11 -10.34
N ARG A 314 -7.45 -15.59 -11.19
CA ARG A 314 -8.89 -15.75 -11.03
C ARG A 314 -9.29 -17.23 -10.99
N SER A 315 -8.81 -18.03 -11.95
CA SER A 315 -9.06 -19.48 -11.95
C SER A 315 -8.52 -20.17 -10.70
N TYR A 316 -7.33 -19.76 -10.24
CA TYR A 316 -6.73 -20.29 -9.01
C TYR A 316 -7.56 -19.97 -7.77
N ILE A 317 -7.99 -18.72 -7.59
CA ILE A 317 -8.69 -18.31 -6.38
C ILE A 317 -10.12 -18.86 -6.34
N GLU A 318 -10.81 -18.90 -7.48
CA GLU A 318 -12.15 -19.51 -7.58
C GLU A 318 -12.10 -21.02 -7.24
N ALA A 319 -11.11 -21.75 -7.76
CA ALA A 319 -10.92 -23.17 -7.41
C ALA A 319 -10.62 -23.36 -5.91
N LYS A 320 -9.75 -22.52 -5.34
CA LYS A 320 -9.41 -22.58 -3.91
C LYS A 320 -10.61 -22.28 -3.01
N TRP A 321 -11.45 -21.34 -3.40
CA TRP A 321 -12.63 -20.93 -2.65
C TRP A 321 -13.79 -21.92 -2.76
N SER A 322 -13.80 -22.76 -3.80
CA SER A 322 -14.82 -23.78 -4.02
C SER A 322 -14.47 -25.14 -3.37
N ALA A 323 -13.37 -25.24 -2.63
CA ALA A 323 -12.90 -26.48 -2.01
C ALA A 323 -13.63 -26.81 -0.69
N PRO A 324 -13.91 -28.09 -0.36
CA PRO A 324 -14.45 -28.50 0.94
C PRO A 324 -13.56 -28.07 2.11
N GLY A 325 -14.15 -27.55 3.18
CA GLY A 325 -13.43 -27.01 4.33
C GLY A 325 -12.84 -25.61 4.12
N CYS A 326 -13.07 -25.00 2.95
CA CYS A 326 -12.74 -23.62 2.71
C CYS A 326 -13.76 -22.70 3.41
N PRO A 327 -13.33 -21.63 4.12
CA PRO A 327 -14.25 -20.64 4.70
C PRO A 327 -15.08 -19.89 3.64
N PHE A 328 -14.82 -20.14 2.36
CA PHE A 328 -15.44 -19.54 1.18
C PHE A 328 -16.28 -20.51 0.36
N TYR A 329 -16.45 -21.75 0.83
CA TYR A 329 -17.18 -22.79 0.11
C TYR A 329 -18.61 -22.34 -0.18
N ARG A 330 -18.88 -21.96 -1.44
CA ARG A 330 -20.25 -21.86 -1.93
C ARG A 330 -20.79 -23.27 -2.05
N LYS A 331 -21.67 -23.69 -1.13
CA LYS A 331 -22.60 -24.78 -1.45
C LYS A 331 -23.36 -24.32 -2.70
N GLU A 332 -23.23 -25.08 -3.79
CA GLU A 332 -24.20 -24.98 -4.88
C GLU A 332 -25.59 -25.08 -4.24
N MET A 333 -26.43 -24.06 -4.46
CA MET A 333 -27.83 -24.07 -4.00
C MET A 333 -28.63 -25.05 -4.84
#